data_AF-A0A951C204-F1
#
_entry.id   AF-A0A951C204-F1
#
_cell.length_a   1.000
_cell.length_b   1.000
_cell.length_c   1.000
_cell.angle_alpha   90.00
_cell.angle_beta   90.00
_cell.angle_gamma   90.00
#
_symmetry.space_group_name_H-M   'P 1'
#
loop_
_entity.id
_entity.type
_entity.pdbx_description
1 polymer ?
#
loop_
_entity_poly.entity_id
_entity_poly.type
_entity_poly.pdbx_seq_one_letter_code
_entity_poly.pdbx_strand_id
1 'polypeptide(L)' 'MEVYPGDPPVSVTSMVLGGARVSALEFGSHTGTHVDAPLHFVDGGYGVDQLPLDALVGPALVSREVVPAERL' A
#
# COMPACT_ATOMS: atom_id res chain seq x y z
N MET A 1 -5.03 -9.34 9.07
CA MET A 1 -5.42 -8.15 8.30
C MET A 1 -6.22 -8.64 7.11
N GLU A 2 -7.32 -7.97 6.77
CA GLU A 2 -8.03 -8.29 5.53
C GLU A 2 -7.19 -7.85 4.33
N VAL A 3 -7.17 -8.69 3.30
CA VAL A 3 -6.54 -8.44 2.00
C VAL A 3 -7.56 -8.73 0.91
N TYR A 4 -7.34 -8.22 -0.29
CA TYR A 4 -8.22 -8.49 -1.42
C TYR A 4 -8.24 -10.01 -1.73
N PRO A 5 -9.38 -10.61 -2.11
CA PRO A 5 -9.43 -12.03 -2.44
C PRO A 5 -8.43 -12.42 -3.53
N GLY A 6 -7.46 -13.27 -3.20
CA GLY A 6 -6.41 -13.74 -4.11
C GLY A 6 -5.05 -13.04 -3.92
N ASP A 7 -4.98 -11.95 -3.16
CA ASP A 7 -3.73 -11.26 -2.87
C ASP A 7 -2.86 -12.02 -1.86
N PRO A 8 -1.52 -11.78 -1.87
CA PRO A 8 -0.63 -12.31 -0.85
C PRO A 8 -1.09 -11.91 0.56
N PRO A 9 -1.09 -12.84 1.53
CA PRO A 9 -1.45 -12.51 2.91
C PRO A 9 -0.39 -11.61 3.55
N VAL A 10 -0.77 -10.89 4.61
CA VAL A 10 0.18 -10.16 5.45
C VAL A 10 0.79 -11.11 6.48
N SER A 11 2.10 -11.29 6.43
CA SER A 11 2.86 -12.07 7.41
C SER A 11 3.96 -11.22 8.06
N VAL A 12 4.11 -11.35 9.37
CA VAL A 12 5.18 -10.70 10.15
C VAL A 12 5.78 -11.73 11.08
N THR A 13 7.07 -12.02 10.88
CA THR A 13 7.82 -12.97 11.73
C THR A 13 8.94 -12.22 12.42
N SER A 14 8.93 -12.21 13.76
CA SER A 14 9.95 -11.51 14.56
C SER A 14 10.91 -12.48 15.25
N MET A 15 12.16 -12.05 15.39
CA MET A 15 13.19 -12.70 16.21
C MET A 15 14.03 -11.66 16.98
N VAL A 16 14.86 -12.11 17.91
CA VAL A 16 15.87 -11.28 18.56
C VAL A 16 17.25 -11.71 18.06
N LEU A 17 18.01 -10.78 17.50
CA LEU A 17 19.38 -11.00 16.99
C LEU A 17 20.32 -10.00 17.68
N GLY A 18 21.28 -10.49 18.46
CA GLY A 18 22.23 -9.63 19.17
C GLY A 18 21.58 -8.65 20.16
N GLY A 19 20.42 -9.00 20.72
CA GLY A 19 19.65 -8.13 21.63
C GLY A 19 18.71 -7.14 20.92
N ALA A 20 18.73 -7.05 19.59
CA ALA A 20 17.80 -6.23 18.81
C ALA A 20 16.61 -7.08 18.32
N ARG A 21 15.39 -6.52 18.36
CA ARG A 21 14.21 -7.13 17.74
C ARG A 21 14.23 -6.86 16.24
N VAL A 22 14.19 -7.92 15.45
CA VAL A 22 14.17 -7.87 13.98
C VAL A 22 12.91 -8.57 13.49
N SER A 23 12.23 -8.01 12.49
CA SER A 23 11.05 -8.62 11.86
C SER A 23 11.25 -8.78 10.37
N ALA A 24 10.88 -9.94 9.83
CA ALA A 24 10.60 -10.12 8.42
C ALA A 24 9.13 -9.77 8.15
N LEU A 25 8.88 -9.05 7.06
CA LEU A 25 7.54 -8.66 6.63
C LEU A 25 7.32 -9.16 5.21
N GLU A 26 6.18 -9.78 4.95
CA GLU A 26 5.73 -10.20 3.63
C GLU A 26 4.28 -9.76 3.44
N PHE A 27 3.99 -9.05 2.36
CA PHE A 27 2.67 -8.52 2.04
C PHE A 27 2.64 -8.07 0.57
N GLY A 28 1.45 -8.04 -0.04
CA GLY A 28 1.26 -7.45 -1.36
C GLY A 28 1.33 -5.92 -1.32
N SER A 29 1.77 -5.28 -2.41
CA SER A 29 1.89 -3.80 -2.51
C SER A 29 0.57 -3.05 -2.28
N HIS A 30 -0.56 -3.71 -2.50
CA HIS A 30 -1.92 -3.16 -2.36
C HIS A 30 -2.56 -3.48 -1.00
N THR A 31 -1.73 -3.77 0.01
CA THR A 31 -2.18 -4.03 1.39
C THR A 31 -2.43 -2.72 2.14
N GLY A 32 -3.66 -2.50 2.62
CA GLY A 32 -3.99 -1.38 3.51
C GLY A 32 -4.01 -0.02 2.80
N THR A 33 -3.72 1.06 3.53
CA THR A 33 -3.57 2.39 2.92
C THR A 33 -2.28 2.43 2.11
N HIS A 34 -2.39 2.62 0.80
CA HIS A 34 -1.28 2.59 -0.15
C HIS A 34 -1.50 3.58 -1.31
N VAL A 35 -0.55 3.62 -2.24
CA VAL A 35 -0.64 4.37 -3.50
C VAL A 35 -0.33 3.44 -4.66
N ASP A 36 -1.06 3.61 -5.75
CA ASP A 36 -0.83 2.88 -7.00
C ASP A 36 0.13 3.65 -7.90
N ALA A 37 1.17 2.97 -8.38
CA ALA A 37 1.99 3.46 -9.48
C ALA A 37 1.33 3.12 -10.82
N PRO A 38 1.58 3.87 -11.92
CA PRO A 38 1.03 3.56 -13.23
C PRO A 38 1.31 2.13 -13.70
N LEU A 39 2.48 1.58 -13.33
CA LEU A 39 2.85 0.20 -13.64
C LEU A 39 1.85 -0.85 -13.11
N HIS A 40 0.99 -0.51 -12.14
CA HIS A 40 -0.07 -1.41 -11.65
C HIS A 40 -1.05 -1.81 -12.77
N PHE A 41 -1.37 -0.91 -13.69
CA PHE A 41 -2.35 -1.17 -14.76
C PHE A 41 -1.85 -0.85 -16.17
N VAL A 42 -0.76 -0.10 -16.30
CA VAL A 42 -0.22 0.36 -17.58
C VAL A 42 1.09 -0.35 -17.86
N ASP A 43 1.09 -1.20 -18.89
CA ASP A 43 2.31 -1.87 -19.36
C ASP A 43 3.36 -0.84 -19.78
N GLY A 44 4.61 -1.03 -19.33
CA GLY A 44 5.68 -0.05 -19.48
C GLY A 44 5.51 1.24 -18.67
N GLY A 45 4.50 1.33 -17.79
CA GLY A 45 4.34 2.44 -16.85
C GLY A 45 5.50 2.56 -15.86
N TYR A 46 5.69 3.74 -15.29
CA TYR A 46 6.75 3.97 -14.31
C TYR A 46 6.39 3.40 -12.93
N GLY A 47 7.43 3.00 -12.18
CA GLY A 47 7.32 2.43 -10.84
C GLY A 47 7.05 3.49 -9.76
N VAL A 48 6.72 3.04 -8.54
CA VAL A 48 6.43 3.94 -7.40
C VAL A 48 7.62 4.83 -7.03
N ASP A 49 8.83 4.36 -7.27
CA ASP A 49 10.10 5.05 -7.05
C ASP A 49 10.31 6.26 -7.98
N GLN A 50 9.54 6.33 -9.06
CA GLN A 50 9.59 7.40 -10.06
C GLN A 50 8.42 8.38 -9.95
N LEU A 51 7.51 8.19 -8.98
CA LEU A 51 6.47 9.17 -8.70
C LEU A 51 7.09 10.48 -8.23
N PRO A 52 6.66 11.64 -8.76
CA PRO A 52 7.17 12.91 -8.30
C PRO A 52 6.64 13.19 -6.88
N LEU A 53 7.54 13.56 -5.96
CA LEU A 53 7.22 13.68 -4.53
C LEU A 53 6.19 14.78 -4.24
N ASP A 54 6.12 15.82 -5.07
CA ASP A 54 5.14 16.91 -4.97
C ASP A 54 3.71 16.45 -5.25
N ALA A 55 3.52 15.32 -5.95
CA ALA A 55 2.21 14.68 -6.07
C ALA A 55 1.74 14.01 -4.77
N LEU A 56 2.68 13.65 -3.88
CA LEU A 56 2.40 12.97 -2.60
C LEU A 56 2.46 13.91 -1.39
N VAL A 57 3.04 15.10 -1.56
CA VAL A 57 3.25 16.08 -0.49
C VAL A 57 2.76 17.45 -0.94
N GLY A 58 1.59 17.84 -0.45
CA GLY A 58 1.02 19.15 -0.74
C GLY A 58 -0.30 19.40 -0.02
N PRO A 59 -0.90 20.58 -0.20
CA PRO A 59 -2.25 20.86 0.28
C PRO A 59 -3.25 19.86 -0.30
N ALA A 60 -4.07 19.27 0.55
CA ALA A 60 -5.16 18.38 0.15
C ALA A 60 -6.48 18.89 0.74
N LEU A 61 -7.56 18.77 -0.02
CA LEU A 61 -8.91 19.01 0.47
C LEU A 61 -9.52 17.69 0.89
N VAL A 62 -9.93 17.58 2.16
CA VAL A 62 -10.75 16.46 2.62
C VAL A 62 -12.21 16.84 2.40
N SER A 63 -12.84 16.21 1.42
CA SER A 63 -14.28 16.31 1.19
C SER A 63 -14.98 15.08 1.76
N ARG A 64 -16.16 15.26 2.36
CA ARG A 64 -17.00 14.13 2.74
C ARG A 64 -17.87 13.75 1.55
N GLU A 65 -17.55 12.62 0.93
CA GLU A 65 -18.46 11.94 0.01
C GLU A 65 -19.07 10.74 0.73
N VAL A 66 -20.40 10.67 0.80
CA VAL A 66 -21.10 9.50 1.35
C VAL A 66 -21.33 8.54 0.20
N VAL A 67 -20.44 7.55 0.06
CA VAL A 67 -20.61 6.47 -0.91
C VAL A 67 -21.63 5.48 -0.33
N PRO A 68 -22.78 5.22 -0.99
CA PRO A 68 -23.74 4.22 -0.53
C PRO A 68 -23.09 2.85 -0.44
N ALA A 69 -23.42 2.08 0.60
CA ALA A 69 -22.85 0.74 0.85
C ALA A 69 -23.05 -0.23 -0.32
N GLU A 70 -24.05 0.01 -1.16
CA GLU A 70 -24.38 -0.75 -2.36
C GLU A 70 -23.48 -0.48 -3.58
N ARG A 71 -22.45 0.36 -3.43
CA ARG A 71 -21.36 0.57 -4.42
C ARG A 71 -20.00 0.03 -3.96
N LEU A 72 -19.93 -0.66 -2.82
CA LEU A 72 -18.76 -1.40 -2.32
C LEU A 72 -19.01 -2.91 -2.50
#